data_AF-A0A971LXB3-F1
#
_entry.id   AF-A0A971LXB3-F1
#
_cell.length_a   1.000
_cell.length_b   1.000
_cell.length_c   1.000
_cell.angle_alpha   90.00
_cell.angle_beta   90.00
_cell.angle_gamma   90.00
#
_symmetry.space_group_name_H-M   'P 1'
#
loop_
_entity.id
_entity.type
_entity.pdbx_description
1 polymer ?
#
loop_
_entity_poly.entity_id
_entity_poly.type
_entity_poly.pdbx_seq_one_letter_code
_entity_poly.pdbx_strand_id
1 'polypeptide(L)'
;MYEYLIIDLLDDKVGNYKIAEERLKSLFKGTCKNFIVATVNVPEKDRNSHKVEYIRWSSERLFQTCKTVCYDGDLIIILNIKYNEEVEYTKVKLTNFLRENNLVAGLSRTFSNIMDIRKYYTQSKKALRLGGLLKKNPALKWD
;
A
#
# COMPACT_ATOMS: atom_id res chain seq x y z
N MET A 1 13.36 -4.76 -10.18
CA MET A 1 12.95 -4.37 -11.54
C MET A 1 11.54 -3.77 -11.60
N TYR A 2 10.55 -4.30 -10.85
CA TYR A 2 9.19 -3.74 -10.86
C TYR A 2 9.02 -2.45 -10.04
N GLU A 3 9.87 -2.23 -9.03
CA GLU A 3 9.77 -1.06 -8.14
C GLU A 3 9.89 0.28 -8.87
N TYR A 4 10.83 0.40 -9.81
CA TYR A 4 10.98 1.61 -10.62
C TYR A 4 9.70 1.97 -11.37
N LEU A 5 9.00 0.98 -11.94
CA LEU A 5 7.72 1.21 -12.61
C LEU A 5 6.64 1.71 -11.64
N ILE A 6 6.62 1.17 -10.41
CA ILE A 6 5.68 1.63 -9.38
C ILE A 6 6.04 3.05 -8.92
N ILE A 7 7.33 3.35 -8.74
CA ILE A 7 7.80 4.70 -8.37
C ILE A 7 7.43 5.71 -9.46
N ASP A 8 7.66 5.38 -10.74
CA ASP A 8 7.28 6.25 -11.86
C ASP A 8 5.77 6.53 -11.89
N LEU A 9 4.92 5.55 -11.54
CA LEU A 9 3.48 5.75 -11.40
C LEU A 9 3.11 6.65 -10.22
N LEU A 10 3.78 6.50 -9.09
CA LEU A 10 3.57 7.34 -7.90
C LEU A 10 4.01 8.79 -8.16
N ASP A 11 5.08 8.97 -8.92
CA ASP A 11 5.62 10.26 -9.36
C ASP A 11 4.83 10.89 -10.52
N ASP A 12 3.95 10.15 -11.19
CA ASP A 12 3.26 10.54 -12.44
C ASP A 12 4.22 10.82 -13.61
N LYS A 13 5.34 10.07 -13.66
CA LYS A 13 6.40 10.21 -14.68
C LYS A 13 6.30 9.14 -15.77
N VAL A 14 5.14 8.54 -15.95
CA VAL A 14 4.97 7.46 -16.94
C VAL A 14 4.93 8.05 -18.35
N GLY A 15 6.01 7.90 -19.10
CA GLY A 15 6.09 8.38 -20.50
C GLY A 15 5.19 7.60 -21.46
N ASN A 16 5.23 6.26 -21.43
CA ASN A 16 4.40 5.42 -22.30
C ASN A 16 3.39 4.60 -21.49
N TYR A 17 2.18 5.16 -21.35
CA TYR A 17 1.09 4.58 -20.58
C TYR A 17 0.73 3.16 -21.01
N LYS A 18 0.77 2.84 -22.31
CA LYS A 18 0.40 1.51 -22.81
C LYS A 18 1.40 0.44 -22.39
N ILE A 19 2.70 0.72 -22.52
CA ILE A 19 3.76 -0.20 -22.09
C ILE A 19 3.73 -0.39 -20.56
N ALA A 20 3.52 0.70 -19.81
CA ALA A 20 3.38 0.64 -18.36
C ALA A 20 2.19 -0.23 -17.94
N GLU A 21 1.03 -0.03 -18.58
CA GLU A 21 -0.18 -0.81 -18.31
C GLU A 21 0.04 -2.31 -18.57
N GLU A 22 0.67 -2.69 -19.68
CA GLU A 22 0.98 -4.10 -20.00
C GLU A 22 1.92 -4.72 -18.95
N ARG A 23 2.97 -4.00 -18.54
CA ARG A 23 3.90 -4.45 -17.51
C ARG A 23 3.22 -4.62 -16.15
N LEU A 24 2.31 -3.72 -15.79
CA LEU A 24 1.53 -3.81 -14.55
C LEU A 24 0.53 -4.96 -14.59
N LYS A 25 -0.16 -5.17 -15.72
CA LYS A 25 -1.04 -6.33 -15.92
C LYS A 25 -0.28 -7.63 -15.70
N SER A 26 0.94 -7.74 -16.24
CA SER A 26 1.81 -8.90 -15.99
C SER A 26 2.18 -9.03 -14.50
N LEU A 27 2.61 -7.92 -13.87
CA LEU A 27 3.03 -7.88 -12.47
C LEU A 27 1.94 -8.33 -11.49
N PHE A 28 0.70 -7.91 -11.74
CA PHE A 28 -0.48 -8.18 -10.91
C PHE A 28 -1.35 -9.33 -11.46
N LYS A 29 -0.79 -10.17 -12.35
CA LYS A 29 -1.42 -11.38 -12.91
C LYS A 29 -2.77 -11.15 -13.62
N GLY A 30 -2.98 -9.97 -14.19
CA GLY A 30 -4.00 -9.61 -15.19
C GLY A 30 -5.49 -9.81 -14.83
N THR A 31 -5.81 -10.49 -13.74
CA THR A 31 -7.17 -10.96 -13.39
C THR A 31 -7.74 -10.29 -12.17
N CYS A 32 -6.92 -9.59 -11.40
CA CYS A 32 -7.34 -8.91 -10.19
C CYS A 32 -7.75 -7.48 -10.51
N LYS A 33 -8.85 -7.04 -9.89
CA LYS A 33 -9.49 -5.75 -10.16
C LYS A 33 -9.71 -4.92 -8.89
N ASN A 34 -9.17 -5.36 -7.76
CA ASN A 34 -9.37 -4.71 -6.48
C ASN A 34 -8.02 -4.40 -5.83
N PHE A 35 -7.51 -3.22 -6.13
CA PHE A 35 -6.30 -2.69 -5.54
C PHE A 35 -6.62 -1.92 -4.25
N ILE A 36 -5.73 -2.06 -3.27
CA ILE A 36 -5.70 -1.20 -2.08
C ILE A 36 -4.24 -0.80 -1.87
N VAL A 37 -4.01 0.49 -1.63
CA VAL A 37 -2.71 1.00 -1.21
C VAL A 37 -2.72 1.16 0.31
N ALA A 38 -1.75 0.53 0.98
CA ALA A 38 -1.44 0.78 2.38
C ALA A 38 -0.11 1.52 2.47
N THR A 39 -0.12 2.71 3.05
CA THR A 39 1.10 3.47 3.37
C THR A 39 1.47 3.17 4.81
N VAL A 40 2.55 2.44 5.02
CA VAL A 40 3.05 2.03 6.32
C VAL A 40 4.15 2.99 6.76
N ASN A 41 3.96 3.63 7.91
CA ASN A 41 5.03 4.39 8.53
C ASN A 41 5.96 3.42 9.25
N VAL A 42 7.19 3.30 8.77
CA VAL A 42 8.26 2.62 9.52
C VAL A 42 9.00 3.69 10.32
N PRO A 43 8.97 3.65 11.67
CA PRO A 43 9.65 4.63 12.50
C PRO A 43 11.14 4.74 12.16
N GLU A 44 11.73 5.93 12.22
CA GLU A 44 13.15 6.11 11.81
C GLU A 44 14.13 5.20 12.54
N LYS A 45 13.93 4.99 13.86
CA LYS A 45 14.69 4.05 14.68
C LYS A 45 14.64 2.59 14.18
N ASP A 46 13.60 2.27 13.42
CA ASP A 46 13.26 0.96 12.89
C ASP A 46 13.51 0.86 11.37
N ARG A 47 13.94 1.94 10.71
CA ARG A 47 14.26 1.99 9.27
C ARG A 47 15.59 1.34 8.91
N ASN A 48 16.12 0.46 9.76
CA ASN A 48 17.23 -0.37 9.32
C ASN A 48 16.76 -1.31 8.19
N SER A 49 17.67 -1.65 7.28
CA SER A 49 17.35 -2.45 6.09
C SER A 49 16.68 -3.78 6.46
N HIS A 50 17.11 -4.41 7.57
CA HIS A 50 16.61 -5.71 8.01
C HIS A 50 15.12 -5.71 8.38
N LYS A 51 14.64 -4.73 9.15
CA LYS A 51 13.23 -4.68 9.56
C LYS A 51 12.31 -4.34 8.39
N VAL A 52 12.73 -3.41 7.53
CA VAL A 52 11.99 -3.08 6.31
C VAL A 52 11.89 -4.30 5.39
N GLU A 53 13.00 -4.98 5.12
CA GLU A 53 13.04 -6.22 4.33
C GLU A 53 12.16 -7.32 4.94
N TYR A 54 12.19 -7.49 6.26
CA TYR A 54 11.32 -8.45 6.95
C TYR A 54 9.84 -8.14 6.74
N ILE A 55 9.43 -6.87 6.85
CA ILE A 55 8.03 -6.47 6.63
C ILE A 55 7.64 -6.70 5.17
N ARG A 56 8.52 -6.35 4.22
CA ARG A 56 8.32 -6.59 2.77
C ARG A 56 8.11 -8.07 2.51
N TRP A 57 9.07 -8.90 2.89
CA TRP A 57 9.01 -10.35 2.69
C TRP A 57 7.79 -10.98 3.37
N SER A 58 7.50 -10.58 4.61
CA SER A 58 6.36 -11.12 5.35
C SER A 58 5.02 -10.72 4.71
N SER A 59 4.90 -9.49 4.22
CA SER A 59 3.69 -9.05 3.52
C SER A 59 3.49 -9.78 2.18
N GLU A 60 4.55 -9.96 1.39
CA GLU A 60 4.49 -10.68 0.11
C GLU A 60 4.22 -12.18 0.29
N ARG A 61 4.63 -12.76 1.42
CA ARG A 61 4.26 -14.13 1.80
C ARG A 61 2.80 -14.22 2.27
N LEU A 62 2.30 -13.20 2.96
CA LEU A 62 0.97 -13.20 3.56
C LEU A 62 -0.15 -12.90 2.56
N PHE A 63 0.11 -12.01 1.61
CA PHE A 63 -0.85 -11.55 0.60
C PHE A 63 -0.42 -11.99 -0.78
N GLN A 64 -1.16 -12.94 -1.35
CA GLN A 64 -0.86 -13.44 -2.69
C GLN A 64 -0.92 -12.30 -3.70
N THR A 65 0.14 -12.14 -4.49
CA THR A 65 0.28 -11.11 -5.54
C THR A 65 0.42 -9.66 -5.07
N CYS A 66 0.58 -9.40 -3.77
CA CYS A 66 0.91 -8.04 -3.35
C CYS A 66 2.31 -7.64 -3.83
N LYS A 67 2.53 -6.33 -3.93
CA LYS A 67 3.84 -5.74 -4.22
C LYS A 67 4.17 -4.68 -3.22
N THR A 68 5.45 -4.58 -2.88
CA THR A 68 5.92 -3.59 -1.93
C THR A 68 6.97 -2.68 -2.55
N VAL A 69 6.97 -1.39 -2.16
CA VAL A 69 7.99 -0.42 -2.61
C VAL A 69 8.27 0.60 -1.51
N CYS A 70 9.52 1.00 -1.34
CA CYS A 70 9.87 2.13 -0.48
C CYS A 70 9.70 3.42 -1.29
N TYR A 71 8.90 4.36 -0.78
CA TYR A 71 8.60 5.61 -1.47
C TYR A 71 8.36 6.73 -0.47
N ASP A 72 9.02 7.87 -0.65
CA ASP A 72 8.91 9.05 0.22
C ASP A 72 9.09 8.72 1.72
N GLY A 73 10.07 7.87 2.02
CA GLY A 73 10.40 7.43 3.39
C GLY A 73 9.39 6.47 4.04
N ASP A 74 8.32 6.08 3.35
CA ASP A 74 7.37 5.08 3.83
C ASP A 74 7.48 3.77 3.05
N LEU A 75 6.97 2.69 3.64
CA LEU A 75 6.79 1.43 2.93
C LEU A 75 5.36 1.40 2.37
N ILE A 76 5.25 1.24 1.05
CA ILE A 76 3.98 1.13 0.36
C ILE A 76 3.69 -0.34 0.08
N ILE A 77 2.55 -0.84 0.55
CA ILE A 77 2.05 -2.17 0.23
C ILE A 77 0.87 -2.01 -0.71
N ILE A 78 0.97 -2.63 -1.88
CA ILE A 78 -0.07 -2.63 -2.91
C ILE A 78 -0.69 -4.02 -2.90
N LEU A 79 -1.88 -4.10 -2.30
CA LEU A 79 -2.69 -5.30 -2.32
C LEU A 79 -3.41 -5.40 -3.66
N ASN A 80 -3.54 -6.63 -4.13
CA ASN A 80 -4.19 -6.95 -5.38
C ASN A 80 -5.12 -8.15 -5.15
N ILE A 81 -6.41 -7.86 -5.00
CA ILE A 81 -7.41 -8.80 -4.50
C ILE A 81 -8.24 -9.27 -5.70
N LYS A 82 -8.42 -10.59 -5.82
CA LYS A 82 -9.07 -11.17 -6.99
C LYS A 82 -10.58 -10.96 -6.95
N TYR A 83 -11.20 -11.28 -5.82
CA TYR A 83 -12.65 -11.25 -5.67
C TYR A 83 -13.09 -10.16 -4.69
N ASN A 84 -14.27 -9.55 -4.93
CA ASN A 84 -14.76 -8.43 -4.12
C ASN A 84 -15.06 -8.86 -2.67
N GLU A 85 -15.59 -10.07 -2.50
CA GLU A 85 -15.91 -10.70 -1.24
C GLU A 85 -14.68 -10.91 -0.34
N GLU A 86 -13.48 -11.00 -0.92
CA GLU A 86 -12.22 -11.15 -0.18
C GLU A 86 -11.65 -9.82 0.32
N VAL A 87 -12.20 -8.68 -0.12
CA VAL A 87 -11.66 -7.35 0.21
C VAL A 87 -11.66 -7.12 1.71
N GLU A 88 -12.78 -7.37 2.38
CA GLU A 88 -12.91 -7.09 3.81
C GLU A 88 -12.08 -8.05 4.65
N TYR A 89 -12.10 -9.34 4.29
CA TYR A 89 -11.23 -10.35 4.89
C TYR A 89 -9.74 -9.96 4.76
N THR A 90 -9.32 -9.45 3.60
CA THR A 90 -7.94 -9.01 3.37
C THR A 90 -7.58 -7.81 4.24
N LYS A 91 -8.49 -6.85 4.44
CA LYS A 91 -8.26 -5.70 5.34
C LYS A 91 -8.13 -6.13 6.80
N VAL A 92 -8.94 -7.09 7.26
CA VAL A 92 -8.81 -7.67 8.60
C VAL A 92 -7.45 -8.35 8.75
N LYS A 93 -7.05 -9.16 7.77
CA LYS A 93 -5.75 -9.82 7.74
C LYS A 93 -4.58 -8.83 7.75
N LEU A 94 -4.68 -7.73 6.99
CA LEU A 94 -3.71 -6.63 7.02
C LEU A 94 -3.67 -5.93 8.37
N THR A 95 -4.82 -5.70 8.99
CA THR A 95 -4.91 -5.08 10.32
C THR A 95 -4.20 -5.93 11.37
N ASN A 96 -4.40 -7.25 11.34
CA ASN A 96 -3.72 -8.19 12.23
C ASN A 96 -2.21 -8.19 12.01
N PHE A 97 -1.77 -8.27 10.74
CA PHE A 97 -0.36 -8.18 10.37
C PHE A 97 0.30 -6.89 10.89
N LEU A 98 -0.35 -5.74 10.71
CA LEU A 98 0.16 -4.46 11.22
C LEU A 98 0.26 -4.47 12.75
N ARG A 99 -0.75 -5.00 13.44
CA ARG A 99 -0.75 -5.09 14.91
C ARG A 99 0.38 -5.98 15.43
N GLU A 100 0.56 -7.17 14.87
CA GLU A 100 1.60 -8.13 15.25
C GLU A 100 3.02 -7.54 15.08
N ASN A 101 3.18 -6.64 14.10
CA ASN A 101 4.45 -6.00 13.81
C ASN A 101 4.61 -4.61 14.46
N ASN A 102 3.65 -4.17 15.28
CA ASN A 102 3.60 -2.83 15.87
C ASN A 102 3.71 -1.69 14.85
N LEU A 103 3.03 -1.85 13.71
CA LEU A 103 3.02 -0.91 12.60
C LEU A 103 1.71 -0.11 12.55
N VAL A 104 1.80 1.11 12.01
CA VAL A 104 0.65 1.95 11.70
C VAL A 104 0.63 2.21 10.20
N ALA A 105 -0.54 2.06 9.60
CA ALA A 105 -0.73 2.33 8.18
C ALA A 105 -1.98 3.16 7.93
N GLY A 106 -1.94 3.98 6.88
CA GLY A 106 -3.12 4.54 6.27
C GLY A 106 -3.54 3.70 5.08
N LEU A 107 -4.85 3.51 4.89
CA LEU A 107 -5.40 2.72 3.79
C LEU A 107 -6.13 3.63 2.80
N SER A 108 -5.97 3.34 1.51
CA SER A 108 -6.81 3.90 0.46
C SER A 108 -8.18 3.22 0.44
N ARG A 109 -9.12 3.79 -0.32
CA ARG A 109 -10.28 3.04 -0.82
C ARG A 109 -9.82 1.98 -1.82
N THR A 110 -10.67 0.98 -2.05
CA THR A 110 -10.49 0.02 -3.12
C THR A 110 -10.65 0.69 -4.49
N PHE A 111 -9.85 0.29 -5.46
CA PHE A 111 -9.88 0.81 -6.83
C PHE A 111 -9.47 -0.24 -7.84
N SER A 112 -9.83 -0.05 -9.12
CA SER A 112 -9.70 -1.09 -10.14
C SER A 112 -8.64 -0.84 -11.19
N ASN A 113 -8.26 0.42 -11.40
CA ASN A 113 -7.22 0.78 -12.34
C ASN A 113 -5.92 1.10 -11.61
N ILE A 114 -4.91 0.24 -11.77
CA ILE A 114 -3.59 0.45 -11.16
C ILE A 114 -2.90 1.74 -11.64
N MET A 115 -3.28 2.27 -12.80
CA MET A 115 -2.76 3.57 -13.27
C MET A 115 -3.19 4.73 -12.37
N ASP A 116 -4.27 4.58 -11.60
CA ASP A 116 -4.74 5.58 -10.65
C ASP A 116 -3.97 5.54 -9.32
N ILE A 117 -2.93 4.70 -9.18
CA ILE A 117 -2.24 4.45 -7.91
C ILE A 117 -1.77 5.72 -7.21
N ARG A 118 -1.33 6.77 -7.93
CA ARG A 118 -0.92 8.05 -7.34
C ARG A 118 -2.03 8.69 -6.50
N LYS A 119 -3.27 8.68 -7.00
CA LYS A 119 -4.45 9.21 -6.30
C LYS A 119 -4.72 8.42 -5.02
N TYR A 120 -4.66 7.10 -5.09
CA TYR A 120 -4.97 6.22 -3.96
C TYR A 120 -3.83 6.17 -2.93
N TYR A 121 -2.58 6.27 -3.36
CA TYR A 121 -1.44 6.55 -2.49
C TYR A 121 -1.60 7.87 -1.74
N THR A 122 -2.01 8.94 -2.42
CA THR A 122 -2.24 10.22 -1.77
C THR A 122 -3.34 10.09 -0.70
N GLN A 123 -4.37 9.30 -0.98
CA GLN A 123 -5.43 9.01 -0.01
C GLN A 123 -4.89 8.23 1.21
N SER A 124 -4.12 7.17 1.01
CA SER A 124 -3.56 6.37 2.11
C SER A 124 -2.58 7.19 2.96
N LYS A 125 -1.71 8.00 2.35
CA LYS A 125 -0.82 8.92 3.06
C LYS A 125 -1.59 9.94 3.90
N LYS A 126 -2.67 10.51 3.37
CA LYS A 126 -3.56 11.42 4.13
C LYS A 126 -4.22 10.71 5.30
N ALA A 127 -4.72 9.49 5.10
CA ALA A 127 -5.33 8.69 6.16
C ALA A 127 -4.33 8.40 7.30
N LEU A 128 -3.09 8.03 6.96
CA LEU A 128 -2.00 7.81 7.92
C LEU A 128 -1.74 9.08 8.74
N ARG A 129 -1.60 10.23 8.07
CA ARG A 129 -1.36 11.52 8.73
C ARG A 129 -2.52 11.92 9.66
N LEU A 130 -3.76 11.85 9.18
CA LEU A 130 -4.93 12.22 9.96
C LEU A 130 -5.13 11.31 11.18
N GLY A 131 -4.99 9.99 11.01
CA GLY A 131 -5.05 9.05 12.12
C GLY A 131 -3.98 9.33 13.19
N GLY A 132 -2.77 9.71 12.76
CA GLY A 132 -1.71 10.15 13.66
C GLY A 132 -2.04 11.43 14.44
N LEU A 133 -2.69 12.41 13.80
CA LEU A 133 -3.13 13.65 14.45
C LEU A 133 -4.28 13.42 15.44
N LEU A 134 -5.27 12.60 15.07
CA LEU A 134 -6.41 12.27 15.93
C LEU A 134 -5.97 11.49 17.18
N LYS A 135 -5.00 10.57 17.05
CA LYS A 135 -4.42 9.87 18.21
C LYS A 135 -3.72 10.82 19.18
N LYS A 136 -3.09 11.88 18.67
CA LYS A 136 -2.40 12.91 19.47
C LYS A 136 -3.37 13.92 20.10
N ASN A 137 -4.57 14.07 19.55
CA ASN A 137 -5.58 15.01 20.04
C ASN A 137 -6.95 14.33 20.22
N PRO A 138 -7.18 13.64 21.35
CA PRO A 138 -8.41 12.88 21.61
C PRO A 138 -9.66 13.75 21.81
N ALA A 139 -9.55 15.08 21.76
CA ALA A 139 -10.68 16.01 21.88
C ALA A 139 -11.56 16.08 20.61
N LEU A 140 -11.09 15.54 19.47
CA LEU A 140 -11.91 15.35 18.28
C LEU A 140 -12.75 14.06 18.44
N LYS A 141 -13.72 14.11 19.35
CA LYS A 141 -14.83 13.15 19.34
C LYS A 141 -15.79 13.60 18.24
N TRP A 142 -16.13 12.67 17.36
CA TRP A 142 -17.23 12.85 16.43
C TRP A 142 -18.45 12.27 17.13
N ASP A 143 -19.38 13.14 17.51
CA ASP A 143 -20.71 12.77 18.01
C ASP A 143 -21.55 12.12 16.90
#